data_AF-A0A0F8ZH79-F1
#
_entry.id   AF-A0A0F8ZH79-F1
#
_cell.length_a   1.000
_cell.length_b   1.000
_cell.length_c   1.000
_cell.angle_alpha   90.00
_cell.angle_beta   90.00
_cell.angle_gamma   90.00
#
_symmetry.space_group_name_H-M   'P 1'
#
loop_
_entity.id
_entity.type
_entity.pdbx_description
1 polymer ?
#
loop_
_entity_poly.entity_id
_entity_poly.type
_entity_poly.pdbx_seq_one_letter_code
_entity_poly.pdbx_strand_id
1 'polypeptide(L)'
;IKETQRIDQFLPLDGASWGAFFLFSLGEDEKATQCLKATNNFFTISKGIKGYAPYYKETVYENDRVNQFYYREKPNMTWRDLNLVWVEGSLGVAAAFIRAGNFEKGAAIINAMMRMQDGGGFQYASIEIPFQFSIFPSVASTAWFVIATELYLNQDKLFWGN
;
A
#
# COMPACT_ATOMS: atom_id res chain seq x y z
N ILE A 1 -8.73 28.24 -0.70
CA ILE A 1 -8.03 27.18 -1.46
C ILE A 1 -7.07 27.91 -2.41
N LYS A 2 -5.75 27.75 -2.26
CA LYS A 2 -4.77 28.51 -3.07
C LYS A 2 -4.73 27.93 -4.49
N GLU A 3 -4.77 28.80 -5.49
CA GLU A 3 -4.92 28.56 -6.95
C GLU A 3 -3.82 27.73 -7.65
N THR A 4 -2.88 27.11 -6.91
CA THR A 4 -1.76 26.36 -7.54
C THR A 4 -1.50 25.00 -6.90
N GLN A 5 -2.52 24.34 -6.36
CA GLN A 5 -2.42 22.89 -6.14
C GLN A 5 -2.70 22.18 -7.47
N ARG A 6 -1.62 21.88 -8.20
CA ARG A 6 -1.67 20.87 -9.26
C ARG A 6 -2.13 19.57 -8.63
N ILE A 7 -3.05 18.86 -9.27
CA ILE A 7 -3.43 17.49 -8.86
C ILE A 7 -2.15 16.69 -8.72
N ASP A 8 -1.95 16.13 -7.53
CA ASP A 8 -0.85 15.21 -7.26
C ASP A 8 -0.94 14.02 -8.23
N GLN A 9 0.04 13.91 -9.12
CA GLN A 9 0.13 12.83 -10.10
C GLN A 9 0.95 11.64 -9.60
N PHE A 10 1.67 11.81 -8.48
CA PHE A 10 2.48 10.74 -7.88
C PHE A 10 1.61 9.57 -7.44
N LEU A 11 0.32 9.85 -7.16
CA LEU A 11 -0.72 8.88 -6.79
C LEU A 11 -0.12 7.82 -5.85
N PRO A 12 0.22 8.14 -4.60
CA PRO A 12 0.81 7.15 -3.72
C PRO A 12 -0.30 6.28 -3.08
N LEU A 13 0.01 5.00 -2.85
CA LEU A 13 -0.98 4.04 -2.33
C LEU A 13 -1.45 4.38 -0.90
N ASP A 14 -0.56 4.88 -0.06
CA ASP A 14 -0.87 5.33 1.30
C ASP A 14 -1.89 6.49 1.29
N GLY A 15 -1.74 7.45 0.38
CA GLY A 15 -2.71 8.52 0.17
C GLY A 15 -4.12 8.01 -0.14
N ALA A 16 -4.22 6.93 -0.93
CA ALA A 16 -5.50 6.29 -1.22
C ALA A 16 -6.01 5.43 -0.05
N SER A 17 -5.18 4.54 0.50
CA SER A 17 -5.60 3.56 1.50
C SER A 17 -5.82 4.18 2.88
N TRP A 18 -4.88 4.98 3.38
CA TRP A 18 -5.01 5.66 4.67
C TRP A 18 -6.03 6.80 4.58
N GLY A 19 -6.10 7.47 3.42
CA GLY A 19 -7.15 8.45 3.13
C GLY A 19 -8.54 7.83 3.21
N ALA A 20 -8.76 6.67 2.59
CA ALA A 20 -10.03 5.95 2.70
C ALA A 20 -10.35 5.58 4.15
N PHE A 21 -9.39 5.01 4.86
CA PHE A 21 -9.54 4.59 6.24
C PHE A 21 -9.90 5.75 7.19
N PHE A 22 -9.24 6.90 7.01
CA PHE A 22 -9.54 8.13 7.74
C PHE A 22 -10.93 8.68 7.40
N LEU A 23 -11.28 8.75 6.12
CA LEU A 23 -12.57 9.28 5.67
C LEU A 23 -13.76 8.45 6.16
N PHE A 24 -13.65 7.12 6.18
CA PHE A 24 -14.66 6.26 6.82
C PHE A 24 -14.80 6.53 8.33
N SER A 25 -13.74 6.98 8.99
CA SER A 25 -13.78 7.33 10.41
C SER A 25 -14.49 8.68 10.65
N LEU A 26 -14.63 9.50 9.60
CA LEU A 26 -15.37 10.76 9.62
C LEU A 26 -16.82 10.64 9.08
N GLY A 27 -17.24 9.45 8.63
CA GLY A 27 -18.52 9.24 7.95
C GLY A 27 -18.58 9.79 6.53
N GLU A 28 -17.42 10.07 5.91
CA GLU A 28 -17.29 10.59 4.55
C GLU A 28 -17.24 9.42 3.53
N ASP A 29 -18.25 8.56 3.58
CA ASP A 29 -18.25 7.22 2.95
C ASP A 29 -18.07 7.26 1.42
N GLU A 30 -18.65 8.25 0.74
CA GLU A 30 -18.51 8.40 -0.71
C GLU A 30 -17.06 8.71 -1.10
N LYS A 31 -16.43 9.65 -0.40
CA LYS A 31 -15.01 10.01 -0.63
C LYS A 31 -14.11 8.83 -0.28
N ALA A 32 -14.38 8.16 0.83
CA ALA A 32 -13.64 6.97 1.25
C ALA A 32 -13.73 5.84 0.20
N THR A 33 -14.92 5.63 -0.37
CA THR A 33 -15.13 4.65 -1.44
C THR A 33 -14.38 5.01 -2.72
N GLN A 34 -14.29 6.30 -3.07
CA GLN A 34 -13.47 6.73 -4.21
C GLN A 34 -11.97 6.47 -3.97
N CYS A 35 -11.49 6.75 -2.77
CA CYS A 35 -10.12 6.42 -2.35
C CYS A 35 -9.85 4.91 -2.45
N LEU A 36 -10.77 4.04 -1.97
CA LEU A 36 -10.65 2.59 -2.12
C LEU A 36 -10.65 2.13 -3.59
N LYS A 37 -11.46 2.75 -4.46
CA LYS A 37 -11.43 2.43 -5.90
C LYS A 37 -10.09 2.78 -6.53
N ALA A 38 -9.45 3.87 -6.09
CA ALA A 38 -8.15 4.28 -6.58
C ALA A 38 -7.04 3.27 -6.25
N THR A 39 -7.14 2.50 -5.15
CA THR A 39 -6.15 1.48 -4.77
C THR A 39 -6.01 0.35 -5.81
N ASN A 40 -7.03 0.12 -6.66
CA ASN A 40 -6.96 -0.88 -7.72
C ASN A 40 -5.85 -0.60 -8.76
N ASN A 41 -5.43 0.66 -8.93
CA ASN A 41 -4.35 1.02 -9.84
C ASN A 41 -2.99 0.45 -9.41
N PHE A 42 -2.85 0.09 -8.13
CA PHE A 42 -1.60 -0.35 -7.53
C PHE A 42 -1.52 -1.87 -7.38
N PHE A 43 -2.61 -2.59 -7.72
CA PHE A 43 -2.64 -4.03 -7.56
C PHE A 43 -1.53 -4.69 -8.39
N THR A 44 -0.82 -5.61 -7.75
CA THR A 44 0.32 -6.30 -8.35
C THR A 44 0.49 -7.69 -7.75
N ILE A 45 1.28 -8.52 -8.44
CA ILE A 45 1.58 -9.88 -8.01
C ILE A 45 3.08 -10.08 -8.08
N SER A 46 3.69 -10.44 -6.95
CA SER A 46 5.11 -10.73 -6.86
C SER A 46 5.31 -12.14 -6.33
N LYS A 47 5.99 -13.01 -7.08
CA LYS A 47 6.27 -14.40 -6.66
C LYS A 47 5.01 -15.16 -6.20
N GLY A 48 3.86 -14.91 -6.84
CA GLY A 48 2.57 -15.51 -6.49
C GLY A 48 1.86 -14.90 -5.28
N ILE A 49 2.40 -13.83 -4.69
CA ILE A 49 1.80 -13.06 -3.59
C ILE A 49 1.03 -11.89 -4.21
N LYS A 50 -0.27 -11.83 -3.92
CA LYS A 50 -1.15 -10.73 -4.37
C LYS A 50 -1.09 -9.60 -3.35
N GLY A 51 -0.83 -8.39 -3.81
CA GLY A 51 -0.76 -7.21 -2.96
C GLY A 51 -0.79 -5.93 -3.78
N TYR A 52 -0.16 -4.88 -3.24
CA TYR A 52 -0.17 -3.55 -3.85
C TYR A 52 1.24 -2.94 -3.89
N ALA A 53 1.53 -2.22 -4.97
CA ALA A 53 2.74 -1.42 -5.16
C ALA A 53 2.58 -0.04 -4.49
N PRO A 54 3.68 0.62 -4.07
CA PRO A 54 3.62 1.91 -3.38
C PRO A 54 3.18 3.06 -4.30
N TYR A 55 3.55 3.00 -5.58
CA TYR A 55 3.28 4.04 -6.57
C TYR A 55 2.83 3.39 -7.89
N TYR A 56 2.25 4.20 -8.79
CA TYR A 56 1.67 3.71 -10.03
C TYR A 56 2.52 4.00 -11.28
N LYS A 57 2.54 5.24 -11.79
CA LYS A 57 3.06 5.54 -13.14
C LYS A 57 4.46 6.14 -13.18
N GLU A 58 4.94 6.67 -12.07
CA GLU A 58 6.20 7.40 -12.02
C GLU A 58 7.41 6.47 -12.18
N THR A 59 8.55 7.07 -12.53
CA THR A 59 9.84 6.37 -12.52
C THR A 59 10.18 5.89 -11.10
N VAL A 60 10.93 4.79 -11.02
CA VAL A 60 11.32 4.22 -9.71
C VAL A 60 12.20 5.18 -8.92
N TYR A 61 13.09 5.90 -9.62
CA TYR A 61 13.84 7.02 -9.07
C TYR A 61 13.40 8.31 -9.75
N GLU A 62 13.10 9.34 -8.94
CA GLU A 62 12.64 10.65 -9.44
C GLU A 62 13.68 11.35 -10.34
N ASN A 63 14.96 11.09 -10.12
CA ASN A 63 16.02 11.61 -10.97
C ASN A 63 16.27 10.65 -12.16
N ASP A 64 16.02 11.13 -13.37
CA ASP A 64 16.19 10.35 -14.62
C ASP A 64 17.57 9.70 -14.75
N ARG A 65 18.65 10.39 -14.36
CA ARG A 65 20.02 9.85 -14.45
C ARG A 65 20.22 8.71 -13.46
N VAL A 66 19.64 8.82 -12.27
CA VAL A 66 19.67 7.74 -11.27
C VAL A 66 18.83 6.56 -11.74
N ASN A 67 17.65 6.79 -12.31
CA ASN A 67 16.81 5.74 -12.86
C ASN A 67 17.53 4.99 -14.00
N GLN A 68 18.16 5.73 -14.91
CA GLN A 68 19.00 5.18 -15.99
C GLN A 68 20.21 4.40 -15.47
N PHE A 69 20.82 4.84 -14.37
CA PHE A 69 21.97 4.17 -13.78
C PHE A 69 21.60 2.77 -13.27
N TYR A 70 20.47 2.65 -12.56
CA TYR A 70 19.98 1.37 -12.03
C TYR A 70 19.28 0.50 -13.08
N TYR A 71 18.62 1.11 -14.07
CA TYR A 71 17.84 0.42 -15.10
C TYR A 71 18.36 0.72 -16.51
N ARG A 72 19.61 0.33 -16.80
CA ARG A 72 20.28 0.64 -18.09
C ARG A 72 19.53 0.11 -19.31
N GLU A 73 18.96 -1.08 -19.21
CA GLU A 73 18.21 -1.73 -20.30
C GLU A 73 16.80 -1.14 -20.48
N LYS A 74 16.26 -0.50 -19.43
CA LYS A 74 14.96 0.18 -19.45
C LYS A 74 15.06 1.52 -18.71
N PRO A 75 15.64 2.56 -19.33
CA PRO A 75 15.82 3.90 -18.76
C PRO A 75 14.61 4.54 -18.11
N ASN A 76 13.42 4.24 -18.64
CA ASN A 76 12.14 4.76 -18.18
C ASN A 76 11.42 3.73 -17.28
N MET A 77 12.15 2.92 -16.52
CA MET A 77 11.57 1.96 -15.58
C MET A 77 10.64 2.67 -14.60
N THR A 78 9.39 2.22 -14.53
CA THR A 78 8.35 2.76 -13.64
C THR A 78 8.00 1.79 -12.53
N TRP A 79 7.32 2.28 -11.50
CA TRP A 79 6.80 1.42 -10.43
C TRP A 79 5.85 0.32 -10.93
N ARG A 80 5.06 0.59 -11.97
CA ARG A 80 4.18 -0.40 -12.60
C ARG A 80 4.94 -1.54 -13.29
N ASP A 81 6.15 -1.27 -13.77
CA ASP A 81 6.98 -2.29 -14.39
C ASP A 81 7.57 -3.25 -13.37
N LEU A 82 7.62 -2.84 -12.11
CA LEU A 82 8.05 -3.68 -11.01
C LEU A 82 6.89 -4.56 -10.53
N ASN A 83 7.12 -5.87 -10.51
CA ASN A 83 6.28 -6.80 -9.75
C ASN A 83 6.66 -6.73 -8.27
N LEU A 84 6.50 -5.55 -7.65
CA LEU A 84 6.81 -5.28 -6.23
C LEU A 84 5.53 -5.26 -5.40
N VAL A 85 5.47 -6.09 -4.36
CA VAL A 85 4.44 -5.98 -3.32
C VAL A 85 5.05 -5.25 -2.12
N TRP A 86 4.43 -4.14 -1.73
CA TRP A 86 4.75 -3.39 -0.52
C TRP A 86 3.82 -3.81 0.61
N VAL A 87 4.38 -4.38 1.67
CA VAL A 87 3.59 -5.07 2.70
C VAL A 87 2.80 -4.10 3.54
N GLU A 88 3.40 -2.99 3.97
CA GLU A 88 2.72 -1.96 4.76
C GLU A 88 1.53 -1.37 3.99
N GLY A 89 1.72 -0.94 2.74
CA GLY A 89 0.64 -0.39 1.94
C GLY A 89 -0.47 -1.41 1.66
N SER A 90 -0.11 -2.67 1.41
CA SER A 90 -1.09 -3.75 1.23
C SER A 90 -1.96 -3.95 2.49
N LEU A 91 -1.35 -3.91 3.67
CA LEU A 91 -2.06 -4.04 4.95
C LEU A 91 -2.89 -2.78 5.27
N GLY A 92 -2.44 -1.60 4.86
CA GLY A 92 -3.26 -0.38 4.88
C GLY A 92 -4.51 -0.49 4.01
N VAL A 93 -4.40 -1.09 2.82
CA VAL A 93 -5.56 -1.40 1.97
C VAL A 93 -6.48 -2.43 2.64
N ALA A 94 -5.93 -3.44 3.30
CA ALA A 94 -6.72 -4.41 4.06
C ALA A 94 -7.55 -3.72 5.16
N ALA A 95 -6.90 -2.87 5.96
CA ALA A 95 -7.56 -2.09 7.01
C ALA A 95 -8.69 -1.20 6.45
N ALA A 96 -8.46 -0.54 5.30
CA ALA A 96 -9.47 0.26 4.64
C ALA A 96 -10.68 -0.57 4.15
N PHE A 97 -10.45 -1.78 3.61
CA PHE A 97 -11.55 -2.69 3.23
C PHE A 97 -12.34 -3.19 4.44
N ILE A 98 -11.66 -3.54 5.53
CA ILE A 98 -12.31 -3.95 6.78
C ILE A 98 -13.19 -2.82 7.31
N ARG A 99 -12.66 -1.59 7.31
CA ARG A 99 -13.42 -0.41 7.76
C ARG A 99 -14.64 -0.12 6.89
N ALA A 100 -14.58 -0.44 5.60
CA ALA A 100 -15.71 -0.37 4.67
C ALA A 100 -16.72 -1.52 4.82
N GLY A 101 -16.55 -2.42 5.81
CA GLY A 101 -17.37 -3.61 6.00
C GLY A 101 -17.08 -4.76 5.04
N ASN A 102 -16.03 -4.65 4.21
CA ASN A 102 -15.61 -5.72 3.29
C ASN A 102 -14.55 -6.62 3.93
N PHE A 103 -15.00 -7.38 4.92
CA PHE A 103 -14.15 -8.28 5.71
C PHE A 103 -13.50 -9.38 4.89
N GLU A 104 -14.21 -9.92 3.90
CA GLU A 104 -13.69 -10.97 3.02
C GLU A 104 -12.45 -10.49 2.26
N LYS A 105 -12.54 -9.30 1.65
CA LYS A 105 -11.42 -8.72 0.89
C LYS A 105 -10.27 -8.31 1.80
N GLY A 106 -10.57 -7.75 2.98
CA GLY A 106 -9.57 -7.46 4.00
C GLY A 106 -8.79 -8.70 4.44
N ALA A 107 -9.51 -9.76 4.81
CA ALA A 107 -8.93 -11.05 5.21
C ALA A 107 -8.09 -11.68 4.09
N ALA A 108 -8.57 -11.63 2.84
CA ALA A 108 -7.82 -12.14 1.69
C ALA A 108 -6.45 -11.45 1.53
N ILE A 109 -6.38 -10.14 1.76
CA ILE A 109 -5.13 -9.39 1.70
C ILE A 109 -4.22 -9.73 2.89
N ILE A 110 -4.76 -9.78 4.13
CA ILE A 110 -4.00 -10.20 5.33
C ILE A 110 -3.39 -11.58 5.10
N ASN A 111 -4.19 -12.56 4.67
CA ASN A 111 -3.75 -13.92 4.38
C ASN A 111 -2.68 -13.97 3.28
N ALA A 112 -2.76 -13.11 2.27
CA ALA A 112 -1.72 -13.02 1.25
C ALA A 112 -0.40 -12.50 1.85
N MET A 113 -0.47 -11.48 2.72
CA MET A 113 0.71 -10.90 3.36
C MET A 113 1.37 -11.82 4.40
N MET A 114 0.64 -12.77 4.99
CA MET A 114 1.24 -13.79 5.88
C MET A 114 2.41 -14.56 5.25
N ARG A 115 2.44 -14.67 3.91
CA ARG A 115 3.57 -15.28 3.17
C ARG A 115 4.85 -14.46 3.20
N MET A 116 4.79 -13.22 3.66
CA MET A 116 5.90 -12.28 3.80
C MET A 116 6.42 -12.17 5.24
N GLN A 117 5.97 -13.05 6.14
CA GLN A 117 6.45 -13.09 7.52
C GLN A 117 7.87 -13.66 7.57
N ASP A 118 8.76 -13.00 8.31
CA ASP A 118 10.16 -13.41 8.49
C ASP A 118 10.67 -12.99 9.88
N GLY A 119 11.32 -13.92 10.60
CA GLY A 119 11.94 -13.64 11.90
C GLY A 119 11.01 -13.08 12.98
N GLY A 120 9.70 -13.35 12.91
CA GLY A 120 8.69 -12.79 13.83
C GLY A 120 8.13 -11.42 13.43
N GLY A 121 8.68 -10.79 12.41
CA GLY A 121 8.15 -9.58 11.77
C GLY A 121 7.67 -9.85 10.34
N PHE A 122 7.43 -8.78 9.59
CA PHE A 122 7.06 -8.84 8.18
C PHE A 122 8.08 -8.11 7.32
N GLN A 123 8.46 -8.70 6.19
CA GLN A 123 9.33 -8.07 5.21
C GLN A 123 8.75 -6.73 4.74
N TYR A 124 9.62 -5.77 4.42
CA TYR A 124 9.18 -4.47 3.94
C TYR A 124 8.55 -4.54 2.53
N ALA A 125 9.22 -5.24 1.60
CA ALA A 125 8.74 -5.49 0.24
C ALA A 125 9.17 -6.87 -0.29
N SER A 126 8.54 -7.32 -1.37
CA SER A 126 8.80 -8.64 -1.98
C SER A 126 10.06 -8.74 -2.84
N ILE A 127 10.60 -7.58 -3.23
CA ILE A 127 11.85 -7.43 -3.96
C ILE A 127 12.62 -6.24 -3.39
N GLU A 128 13.94 -6.29 -3.49
CA GLU A 128 14.81 -5.19 -3.10
C GLU A 128 14.86 -4.14 -4.23
N ILE A 129 14.72 -2.88 -3.87
CA ILE A 129 14.93 -1.73 -4.75
C ILE A 129 15.96 -0.83 -4.06
N PRO A 130 17.19 -0.71 -4.59
CA PRO A 130 18.27 -0.01 -3.90
C PRO A 130 17.87 1.37 -3.40
N PHE A 131 18.08 1.64 -2.11
CA PHE A 131 17.76 2.92 -1.46
C PHE A 131 16.26 3.31 -1.43
N GLN A 132 15.35 2.42 -1.83
CA GLN A 132 13.90 2.64 -1.80
C GLN A 132 13.19 1.60 -0.93
N PHE A 133 13.44 0.31 -1.19
CA PHE A 133 12.79 -0.83 -0.54
C PHE A 133 13.77 -1.96 -0.26
N SER A 134 13.57 -2.66 0.85
CA SER A 134 14.36 -3.82 1.24
C SER A 134 13.47 -5.05 1.41
N ILE A 135 14.10 -6.22 1.43
CA ILE A 135 13.42 -7.50 1.74
C ILE A 135 13.54 -7.87 3.22
N PHE A 136 14.15 -7.01 4.04
CA PHE A 136 14.31 -7.27 5.46
C PHE A 136 13.02 -6.98 6.23
N PRO A 137 12.83 -7.61 7.41
CA PRO A 137 11.74 -7.28 8.30
C PRO A 137 11.68 -5.78 8.61
N SER A 138 10.46 -5.22 8.57
CA SER A 138 10.18 -3.82 8.87
C SER A 138 9.21 -3.70 10.04
N VAL A 139 9.51 -2.77 10.94
CA VAL A 139 8.63 -2.39 12.04
C VAL A 139 7.30 -1.87 11.49
N ALA A 140 7.31 -1.09 10.41
CA ALA A 140 6.11 -0.51 9.83
C ALA A 140 5.18 -1.59 9.25
N SER A 141 5.73 -2.53 8.48
CA SER A 141 4.96 -3.67 7.95
C SER A 141 4.37 -4.54 9.06
N THR A 142 5.15 -4.77 10.12
CA THR A 142 4.70 -5.55 11.28
C THR A 142 3.60 -4.82 12.06
N ALA A 143 3.74 -3.50 12.26
CA ALA A 143 2.73 -2.69 12.94
C ALA A 143 1.41 -2.67 12.16
N TRP A 144 1.46 -2.48 10.84
CA TRP A 144 0.27 -2.52 10.00
C TRP A 144 -0.41 -3.88 9.97
N PHE A 145 0.35 -4.97 10.12
CA PHE A 145 -0.23 -6.31 10.26
C PHE A 145 -1.06 -6.41 11.53
N VAL A 146 -0.50 -5.95 12.66
CA VAL A 146 -1.23 -5.91 13.94
C VAL A 146 -2.47 -5.05 13.81
N ILE A 147 -2.37 -3.84 13.26
CA ILE A 147 -3.53 -2.93 13.07
C ILE A 147 -4.63 -3.60 12.23
N ALA A 148 -4.29 -4.12 11.06
CA ALA A 148 -5.26 -4.73 10.16
C ALA A 148 -5.91 -5.97 10.79
N THR A 149 -5.14 -6.77 11.52
CA THR A 149 -5.65 -7.98 12.20
C THR A 149 -6.54 -7.61 13.39
N GLU A 150 -6.17 -6.61 14.19
CA GLU A 150 -7.00 -6.13 15.30
C GLU A 150 -8.34 -5.57 14.81
N LEU A 151 -8.34 -4.81 13.70
CA LEU A 151 -9.57 -4.34 13.06
C LEU A 151 -10.44 -5.50 12.57
N TYR A 152 -9.82 -6.55 12.03
CA TYR A 152 -10.54 -7.72 11.54
C TYR A 152 -11.18 -8.52 12.69
N LEU A 153 -10.45 -8.70 13.80
CA LEU A 153 -10.89 -9.47 14.96
C LEU A 153 -11.85 -8.69 15.89
N ASN A 154 -11.68 -7.37 16.01
CA ASN A 154 -12.45 -6.51 16.90
C ASN A 154 -13.28 -5.50 16.07
N GLN A 155 -14.28 -6.00 15.36
CA GLN A 155 -15.07 -5.22 14.39
C GLN A 155 -15.83 -4.04 15.02
N ASP A 156 -16.11 -4.13 16.32
CA ASP A 156 -16.80 -3.09 17.10
C ASP A 156 -15.86 -2.01 17.64
N LYS A 157 -14.53 -2.19 17.51
CA LYS A 157 -13.54 -1.22 17.99
C LYS A 157 -13.07 -0.31 16.86
N LEU A 158 -13.08 0.99 17.13
CA LEU A 158 -12.56 2.00 16.24
C LEU A 158 -11.06 2.19 16.45
N PHE A 159 -10.29 2.23 15.36
CA PHE A 159 -8.89 2.65 15.41
C PHE A 159 -8.77 4.18 15.51
N TRP A 160 -9.66 4.91 14.82
CA TRP A 160 -9.86 6.34 14.95
C TRP A 160 -11.35 6.60 15.28
N GLY A 161 -11.63 7.16 16.46
CA GLY A 161 -12.99 7.54 16.89
C GLY A 161 -13.46 6.85 18.18
N ASN A 162 -14.50 7.42 18.79
CA ASN A 162 -15.20 6.90 19.98
C ASN A 162 -16.38 6.01 19.59
#